data_AF-A0A2V6M2L2-F1
#
_entry.id   AF-A0A2V6M2L2-F1
#
_cell.length_a   1.000
_cell.length_b   1.000
_cell.length_c   1.000
_cell.angle_alpha   90.00
_cell.angle_beta   90.00
_cell.angle_gamma   90.00
#
_symmetry.space_group_name_H-M   'P 1'
#
loop_
_entity.id
_entity.type
_entity.pdbx_description
1 polymer ?
#
loop_
_entity_poly.entity_id
_entity_poly.type
_entity_poly.pdbx_seq_one_letter_code
_entity_poly.pdbx_strand_id
1 'polypeptide(L)'
;MKRSIIDDKSSDAVQLSAEELQRYSRHLIMPEVTLDGQRRLKAARVLCIGAGGLGSPAALYLAAAGVGAIGIVDFDDVDLSNLQRQILHGTKDIGRSKLESARDRLRDVNPEIEVELHNCRFSSENAAGLISGCDVVVDGSDNFPTRYLSNDVCVFERKPNVYGSVFRFEGQTTVFAPHLGGPCYRCLFPEPPPPDSVPNCAQAGVLGVLPGIIGMLQAIETIKLIVGIGEPLVGRLLHFDALSVRFRELNLRRDPQCPVCGENPTIFAPIDYDQFCGARADQAVPTISVHDVKRKMDAREAFQLIDVRETFEYEIARIDGAKLIPLGEIADRADELPREQLIVVHCHSGQRSAQAVRLLRQRGFANVYNLEGGIDAWSDQIDSSVPKY
;
A
#
# COMPACT_ATOMS: atom_id res chain seq x y z
N MET A 1 21.12 -5.62 15.87
CA MET A 1 21.93 -6.51 15.00
C MET A 1 23.27 -5.80 14.80
N LYS A 2 24.41 -6.43 15.10
CA LYS A 2 25.72 -5.75 15.04
C LYS A 2 26.46 -5.91 13.70
N ARG A 3 25.79 -6.42 12.68
CA ARG A 3 26.41 -6.72 11.37
C ARG A 3 25.53 -6.18 10.26
N SER A 4 26.16 -5.57 9.26
CA SER A 4 25.51 -5.12 8.03
C SER A 4 24.94 -6.31 7.25
N ILE A 5 23.89 -6.05 6.47
CA ILE A 5 23.39 -6.98 5.45
C ILE A 5 24.20 -6.95 4.14
N ILE A 6 25.07 -5.94 3.98
CA ILE A 6 25.97 -5.78 2.84
C ILE A 6 27.28 -6.51 3.12
N ASP A 7 27.78 -7.27 2.15
CA ASP A 7 29.07 -7.95 2.26
C ASP A 7 30.23 -6.94 2.23
N ASP A 8 31.18 -7.08 3.16
CA ASP A 8 32.29 -6.13 3.33
C ASP A 8 33.15 -6.04 2.06
N LYS A 9 33.30 -7.15 1.32
CA LYS A 9 34.03 -7.15 0.03
C LYS A 9 33.35 -6.27 -1.02
N SER A 10 32.02 -6.23 -1.01
CA SER A 10 31.24 -5.41 -1.93
C SER A 10 31.44 -3.93 -1.61
N SER A 11 31.42 -3.55 -0.34
CA SER A 11 31.61 -2.15 0.07
C SER A 11 33.07 -1.68 -0.06
N ASP A 12 34.06 -2.55 0.16
CA ASP A 12 35.49 -2.18 0.05
C ASP A 12 35.92 -1.81 -1.37
N ALA A 13 35.27 -2.41 -2.37
CA ALA A 13 35.49 -2.10 -3.78
C ALA A 13 34.90 -0.73 -4.18
N VAL A 14 33.98 -0.17 -3.37
CA VAL A 14 33.29 1.08 -3.68
C VAL A 14 34.13 2.28 -3.26
N GLN A 15 34.32 3.21 -4.19
CA GLN A 15 34.95 4.51 -3.93
C GLN A 15 33.91 5.63 -4.03
N LEU A 16 34.09 6.65 -3.19
CA LEU A 16 33.30 7.88 -3.23
C LEU A 16 34.07 8.94 -4.04
N SER A 17 33.39 9.62 -4.95
CA SER A 17 33.92 10.79 -5.65
C SER A 17 34.08 11.98 -4.70
N ALA A 18 34.73 13.05 -5.17
CA ALA A 18 34.84 14.28 -4.39
C ALA A 18 33.47 14.90 -4.11
N GLU A 19 32.57 14.86 -5.09
CA GLU A 19 31.19 15.35 -5.00
C GLU A 19 30.39 14.54 -3.97
N GLU A 20 30.56 13.22 -3.95
CA GLU A 20 29.93 12.34 -2.95
C GLU A 20 30.48 12.57 -1.54
N LEU A 21 31.80 12.75 -1.40
CA LEU A 21 32.41 13.10 -0.11
C LEU A 21 31.86 14.43 0.43
N GLN A 22 31.65 15.42 -0.44
CA GLN A 22 31.05 16.69 -0.06
C GLN A 22 29.56 16.53 0.31
N ARG A 23 28.78 15.84 -0.53
CA ARG A 23 27.34 15.59 -0.35
C ARG A 23 27.06 14.86 0.96
N TYR A 24 27.81 13.79 1.24
CA TYR A 24 27.61 12.95 2.42
C TYR A 24 28.48 13.38 3.61
N SER A 25 29.11 14.55 3.58
CA SER A 25 30.02 15.03 4.63
C SER A 25 29.41 14.96 6.05
N ARG A 26 28.08 15.14 6.17
CA ARG A 26 27.37 15.00 7.45
C ARG A 26 27.22 13.56 7.94
N HIS A 27 27.18 12.58 7.03
CA HIS A 27 27.23 11.16 7.39
C HIS A 27 28.66 10.74 7.77
N LEU A 28 29.65 11.20 7.01
CA LEU A 28 31.05 10.79 7.18
C LEU A 28 31.63 11.15 8.56
N ILE A 29 31.13 12.22 9.18
CA ILE A 29 31.56 12.66 10.52
C ILE A 29 30.82 11.95 11.66
N MET A 30 29.78 11.17 11.39
CA MET A 30 29.07 10.41 12.42
C MET A 30 29.88 9.13 12.75
N PRO A 31 30.25 8.89 14.02
CA PRO A 31 31.03 7.71 14.43
C PRO A 31 30.38 6.38 14.07
N GLU A 32 29.05 6.33 14.01
CA GLU A 32 28.29 5.13 13.67
C GLU A 32 28.28 4.85 12.17
N VAL A 33 28.37 5.87 11.32
CA VAL A 33 28.30 5.70 9.86
C VAL A 33 29.70 5.72 9.24
N THR A 34 30.44 6.80 9.42
CA THR A 34 31.80 6.99 8.87
C THR A 34 31.88 6.80 7.34
N LEU A 35 33.09 6.70 6.79
CA LEU A 35 33.32 6.36 5.39
C LEU A 35 32.81 4.94 5.04
N ASP A 36 32.97 3.99 5.97
CA ASP A 36 32.60 2.58 5.75
C ASP A 36 31.08 2.41 5.55
N GLY A 37 30.29 3.03 6.43
CA GLY A 37 28.83 3.02 6.33
C GLY A 37 28.32 3.70 5.06
N GLN A 38 28.97 4.79 4.63
CA GLN A 38 28.59 5.45 3.38
C GLN A 38 28.95 4.59 2.14
N ARG A 39 30.07 3.86 2.18
CA ARG A 39 30.40 2.87 1.14
C ARG A 39 29.38 1.73 1.09
N ARG A 40 28.92 1.23 2.25
CA ARG A 40 27.84 0.23 2.31
C ARG A 40 26.53 0.77 1.73
N LEU A 41 26.16 2.02 2.03
CA LEU A 41 24.99 2.66 1.41
C LEU A 41 25.13 2.70 -0.12
N LYS A 42 26.27 3.16 -0.63
CA LYS A 42 26.53 3.21 -2.07
C LYS A 42 26.62 1.82 -2.73
N ALA A 43 27.03 0.78 -1.99
CA ALA A 43 27.04 -0.59 -2.49
C ALA A 43 25.66 -1.25 -2.51
N ALA A 44 24.70 -0.74 -1.71
CA ALA A 44 23.43 -1.38 -1.48
C ALA A 44 22.44 -1.19 -2.64
N ARG A 45 21.61 -2.22 -2.84
CA ARG A 45 20.50 -2.25 -3.78
C ARG A 45 19.19 -2.43 -3.01
N VAL A 46 18.30 -1.44 -3.07
CA VAL A 46 17.00 -1.47 -2.38
C VAL A 46 15.87 -1.59 -3.39
N LEU A 47 14.93 -2.50 -3.15
CA LEU A 47 13.69 -2.60 -3.93
C LEU A 47 12.53 -1.96 -3.15
N CYS A 48 11.98 -0.86 -3.66
CA CYS A 48 10.76 -0.22 -3.15
C CYS A 48 9.54 -0.76 -3.89
N ILE A 49 8.66 -1.46 -3.19
CA ILE A 49 7.37 -1.92 -3.73
C ILE A 49 6.33 -0.82 -3.48
N GLY A 50 5.92 -0.15 -4.55
CA GLY A 50 5.03 1.01 -4.55
C GLY A 50 5.77 2.34 -4.43
N ALA A 51 5.42 3.29 -5.29
CA ALA A 51 5.85 4.69 -5.27
C ALA A 51 4.81 5.62 -4.60
N GLY A 52 3.80 5.05 -3.93
CA GLY A 52 2.71 5.75 -3.26
C GLY A 52 3.10 6.44 -1.96
N GLY A 53 2.14 6.56 -1.02
CA GLY A 53 2.31 7.40 0.17
C GLY A 53 3.43 6.96 1.11
N LEU A 54 3.66 5.65 1.25
CA LEU A 54 4.75 5.08 2.06
C LEU A 54 6.08 5.09 1.29
N GLY A 55 6.05 4.64 0.04
CA GLY A 55 7.24 4.56 -0.82
C GLY A 55 7.84 5.92 -1.15
N SER A 56 7.01 6.96 -1.28
CA SER A 56 7.43 8.34 -1.56
C SER A 56 8.51 8.87 -0.59
N PRO A 57 8.22 9.05 0.72
CA PRO A 57 9.22 9.50 1.69
C PRO A 57 10.38 8.50 1.83
N ALA A 58 10.11 7.20 1.77
CA ALA A 58 11.15 6.18 1.93
C ALA A 58 12.21 6.31 0.82
N ALA A 59 11.79 6.31 -0.45
CA ALA A 59 12.67 6.44 -1.59
C ALA A 59 13.42 7.78 -1.60
N LEU A 60 12.77 8.90 -1.25
CA LEU A 60 13.41 10.21 -1.14
C LEU A 60 14.58 10.21 -0.16
N TYR A 61 14.37 9.68 1.05
CA TYR A 61 15.41 9.67 2.07
C TYR A 61 16.50 8.63 1.80
N LEU A 62 16.17 7.50 1.16
CA LEU A 62 17.18 6.52 0.73
C LEU A 62 18.05 7.09 -0.40
N ALA A 63 17.46 7.80 -1.36
CA ALA A 63 18.19 8.51 -2.40
C ALA A 63 19.10 9.59 -1.81
N ALA A 64 18.57 10.43 -0.90
CA ALA A 64 19.35 11.45 -0.21
C ALA A 64 20.49 10.87 0.63
N ALA A 65 20.28 9.69 1.24
CA ALA A 65 21.29 8.98 2.01
C ALA A 65 22.39 8.35 1.15
N GLY A 66 22.20 8.27 -0.17
CA GLY A 66 23.18 7.73 -1.10
C GLY A 66 23.14 6.21 -1.21
N VAL A 67 21.95 5.61 -1.11
CA VAL A 67 21.74 4.21 -1.51
C VAL A 67 22.11 4.06 -2.99
N GLY A 68 22.98 3.10 -3.30
CA GLY A 68 23.58 2.92 -4.61
C GLY A 68 22.59 2.71 -5.73
N ALA A 69 21.69 1.76 -5.58
CA ALA A 69 20.61 1.49 -6.52
C ALA A 69 19.25 1.41 -5.81
N ILE A 70 18.26 2.09 -6.36
CA ILE A 70 16.88 2.04 -5.90
C ILE A 70 16.00 1.54 -7.04
N GLY A 71 15.55 0.29 -6.93
CA GLY A 71 14.52 -0.27 -7.80
C GLY A 71 13.13 0.14 -7.31
N ILE A 72 12.25 0.53 -8.21
CA ILE A 72 10.88 0.94 -7.89
C ILE A 72 9.91 0.09 -8.72
N VAL A 73 8.99 -0.57 -8.03
CA VAL A 73 7.90 -1.35 -8.66
C VAL A 73 6.60 -0.60 -8.45
N ASP A 74 6.02 -0.11 -9.54
CA ASP A 74 4.71 0.53 -9.56
C ASP A 74 4.14 0.44 -10.98
N PHE A 75 2.83 0.46 -11.12
CA PHE A 75 2.15 0.37 -12.42
C PHE A 75 1.14 1.49 -12.63
N ASP A 76 0.94 2.35 -11.63
CA ASP A 76 -0.04 3.44 -11.70
C ASP A 76 0.57 4.73 -12.30
N ASP A 77 -0.33 5.59 -12.73
CA ASP A 77 -0.04 6.99 -13.05
C ASP A 77 -0.31 7.90 -11.84
N VAL A 78 0.30 9.09 -11.85
CA VAL A 78 0.10 10.12 -10.82
C VAL A 78 -1.31 10.70 -10.94
N ASP A 79 -2.04 10.68 -9.83
CA ASP A 79 -3.40 11.23 -9.73
C ASP A 79 -3.47 12.41 -8.76
N LEU A 80 -4.36 13.37 -9.01
CA LEU A 80 -4.54 14.55 -8.17
C LEU A 80 -4.92 14.19 -6.72
N SER A 81 -5.83 13.22 -6.53
CA SER A 81 -6.31 12.75 -5.21
C SER A 81 -5.19 12.14 -4.35
N ASN A 82 -4.09 11.78 -5.00
CA ASN A 82 -2.96 11.09 -4.39
C ASN A 82 -1.87 12.08 -3.92
N LEU A 83 -1.82 13.30 -4.47
CA LEU A 83 -0.79 14.30 -4.16
C LEU A 83 -0.79 14.79 -2.71
N GLN A 84 -1.90 14.65 -1.99
CA GLN A 84 -1.98 15.00 -0.56
C GLN A 84 -1.07 14.13 0.33
N ARG A 85 -0.62 12.97 -0.16
CA ARG A 85 0.25 12.03 0.58
C ARG A 85 1.45 11.49 -0.20
N GLN A 86 1.48 11.64 -1.53
CA GLN A 86 2.54 11.11 -2.41
C GLN A 86 3.53 12.20 -2.81
N ILE A 87 4.36 12.60 -1.84
CA ILE A 87 5.27 13.75 -1.97
C ILE A 87 6.44 13.56 -2.95
N LEU A 88 6.58 12.36 -3.52
CA LEU A 88 7.53 12.09 -4.60
C LEU A 88 7.07 12.70 -5.93
N HIS A 89 5.77 12.95 -6.06
CA HIS A 89 5.12 13.48 -7.26
C HIS A 89 4.67 14.93 -7.04
N GLY A 90 4.42 15.65 -8.14
CA GLY A 90 3.86 17.00 -8.10
C GLY A 90 2.73 17.21 -9.09
N THR A 91 2.05 18.36 -9.00
CA THR A 91 0.93 18.71 -9.89
C THR A 91 1.29 18.67 -11.38
N LYS A 92 2.56 18.97 -11.72
CA LYS A 92 3.06 18.90 -13.10
C LYS A 92 3.11 17.47 -13.67
N ASP A 93 3.09 16.46 -12.81
CA ASP A 93 3.22 15.05 -13.17
C ASP A 93 1.86 14.33 -13.26
N ILE A 94 0.73 15.01 -13.00
CA ILE A 94 -0.61 14.38 -13.08
C ILE A 94 -0.82 13.74 -14.47
N GLY A 95 -1.23 12.48 -14.49
CA GLY A 95 -1.42 11.67 -15.69
C GLY A 95 -0.13 11.06 -16.27
N ARG A 96 1.03 11.32 -15.66
CA ARG A 96 2.30 10.68 -16.00
C ARG A 96 2.52 9.45 -15.13
N SER A 97 3.27 8.47 -15.64
CA SER A 97 3.71 7.32 -14.85
C SER A 97 4.37 7.73 -13.53
N LYS A 98 3.93 7.12 -12.43
CA LYS A 98 4.57 7.32 -11.11
C LYS A 98 6.05 6.99 -11.14
N LEU A 99 6.45 5.97 -11.89
CA LEU A 99 7.85 5.55 -12.01
C LEU A 99 8.74 6.62 -12.61
N GLU A 100 8.29 7.28 -13.68
CA GLU A 100 9.08 8.32 -14.32
C GLU A 100 9.15 9.59 -13.47
N SER A 101 8.03 10.00 -12.86
CA SER A 101 7.99 11.10 -11.90
C SER A 101 8.93 10.83 -10.72
N ALA A 102 8.89 9.60 -10.18
CA ALA A 102 9.79 9.14 -9.14
C ALA A 102 11.26 9.25 -9.54
N ARG A 103 11.64 8.68 -10.69
CA ARG A 103 13.01 8.72 -11.19
C ARG A 103 13.54 10.14 -11.26
N ASP A 104 12.79 11.03 -11.91
CA ASP A 104 13.21 12.41 -12.13
C ASP A 104 13.39 13.13 -10.79
N ARG A 105 12.49 12.90 -9.83
CA ARG A 105 12.59 13.49 -8.50
C ARG A 105 13.76 12.93 -7.69
N LEU A 106 14.02 11.63 -7.75
CA LEU A 106 15.12 11.01 -7.01
C LEU A 106 16.48 11.42 -7.59
N ARG A 107 16.61 11.54 -8.92
CA ARG A 107 17.83 12.03 -9.58
C ARG A 107 18.07 13.53 -9.35
N ASP A 108 17.00 14.32 -9.23
CA ASP A 108 17.07 15.72 -8.79
C ASP A 108 17.61 15.85 -7.36
N VAL A 109 17.19 14.95 -6.46
CA VAL A 109 17.74 14.87 -5.09
C VAL A 109 19.20 14.40 -5.10
N ASN A 110 19.50 13.34 -5.84
CA ASN A 110 20.82 12.75 -5.90
C ASN A 110 21.12 12.16 -7.29
N PRO A 111 21.94 12.83 -8.11
CA PRO A 111 22.22 12.37 -9.47
C PRO A 111 23.15 11.16 -9.52
N GLU A 112 23.82 10.78 -8.43
CA GLU A 112 24.83 9.70 -8.42
C GLU A 112 24.24 8.29 -8.22
N ILE A 113 23.00 8.18 -7.76
CA ILE A 113 22.34 6.88 -7.48
C ILE A 113 21.79 6.27 -8.77
N GLU A 114 21.77 4.96 -8.88
CA GLU A 114 21.01 4.26 -9.91
C GLU A 114 19.52 4.17 -9.53
N VAL A 115 18.63 4.38 -10.50
CA VAL A 115 17.18 4.23 -10.30
C VAL A 115 16.65 3.27 -11.36
N GLU A 116 16.17 2.11 -10.92
CA GLU A 116 15.67 1.04 -11.77
C GLU A 116 14.14 1.06 -11.76
N LEU A 117 13.53 1.08 -12.94
CA LEU A 117 12.08 1.21 -13.09
C LEU A 117 11.47 -0.12 -13.51
N HIS A 118 10.56 -0.64 -12.70
CA HIS A 118 9.82 -1.86 -12.97
C HIS A 118 8.34 -1.53 -13.15
N ASN A 119 7.95 -1.22 -14.39
CA ASN A 119 6.57 -0.91 -14.76
C ASN A 119 5.73 -2.19 -14.84
N CYS A 120 5.40 -2.74 -13.69
CA CYS A 120 4.58 -3.93 -13.57
C CYS A 120 3.87 -3.97 -12.22
N ARG A 121 2.78 -4.73 -12.17
CA ARG A 121 2.20 -5.15 -10.89
C ARG A 121 3.14 -6.17 -10.25
N PHE A 122 3.42 -6.02 -8.96
CA PHE A 122 4.17 -7.01 -8.20
C PHE A 122 3.34 -8.29 -8.05
N SER A 123 3.77 -9.38 -8.68
CA SER A 123 2.98 -10.61 -8.86
C SER A 123 3.82 -11.87 -8.61
N SER A 124 3.16 -13.01 -8.44
CA SER A 124 3.83 -14.31 -8.25
C SER A 124 4.79 -14.68 -9.39
N GLU A 125 4.55 -14.16 -10.59
CA GLU A 125 5.37 -14.40 -11.78
C GLU A 125 6.69 -13.64 -11.77
N ASN A 126 6.74 -12.43 -11.20
CA ASN A 126 7.91 -11.55 -11.24
C ASN A 126 8.60 -11.35 -9.88
N ALA A 127 7.93 -11.63 -8.76
CA ALA A 127 8.40 -11.28 -7.42
C ALA A 127 9.77 -11.89 -7.08
N ALA A 128 10.00 -13.16 -7.41
CA ALA A 128 11.27 -13.83 -7.11
C ALA A 128 12.45 -13.19 -7.85
N GLY A 129 12.29 -12.92 -9.16
CA GLY A 129 13.33 -12.26 -9.95
C GLY A 129 13.65 -10.87 -9.44
N LEU A 130 12.63 -10.06 -9.12
CA LEU A 130 12.83 -8.71 -8.59
C LEU A 130 13.53 -8.72 -7.22
N ILE A 131 13.11 -9.59 -6.30
CA ILE A 131 13.67 -9.65 -4.94
C ILE A 131 15.09 -10.22 -4.92
N SER A 132 15.39 -11.22 -5.76
CA SER A 132 16.73 -11.83 -5.80
C SER A 132 17.85 -10.82 -6.11
N GLY A 133 17.52 -9.76 -6.87
CA GLY A 133 18.46 -8.74 -7.33
C GLY A 133 18.72 -7.58 -6.35
N CYS A 134 18.08 -7.59 -5.17
CA CYS A 134 18.24 -6.56 -4.14
C CYS A 134 18.80 -7.11 -2.83
N ASP A 135 19.27 -6.24 -1.95
CA ASP A 135 19.75 -6.59 -0.61
C ASP A 135 18.63 -6.53 0.42
N VAL A 136 17.68 -5.61 0.23
CA VAL A 136 16.57 -5.33 1.15
C VAL A 136 15.35 -4.81 0.38
N VAL A 137 14.17 -5.24 0.81
CA VAL A 137 12.89 -4.78 0.28
C VAL A 137 12.28 -3.76 1.23
N VAL A 138 11.74 -2.67 0.67
CA VAL A 138 10.87 -1.72 1.36
C VAL A 138 9.46 -1.92 0.84
N ASP A 139 8.59 -2.49 1.68
CA ASP A 139 7.19 -2.73 1.31
C ASP A 139 6.34 -1.50 1.62
N GLY A 140 6.12 -0.68 0.60
CA GLY A 140 5.23 0.49 0.63
C GLY A 140 3.83 0.20 0.10
N SER A 141 3.45 -1.07 -0.04
CA SER A 141 2.17 -1.46 -0.62
C SER A 141 0.99 -1.25 0.33
N ASP A 142 -0.17 -0.93 -0.25
CA ASP A 142 -1.39 -0.60 0.47
C ASP A 142 -2.47 -1.69 0.41
N ASN A 143 -2.13 -2.87 -0.12
CA ASN A 143 -3.04 -4.00 -0.27
C ASN A 143 -2.47 -5.29 0.35
N PHE A 144 -3.34 -6.18 0.81
CA PHE A 144 -2.93 -7.43 1.44
C PHE A 144 -2.25 -8.41 0.49
N PRO A 145 -2.74 -8.67 -0.74
CA PRO A 145 -2.09 -9.60 -1.67
C PRO A 145 -0.60 -9.31 -1.86
N THR A 146 -0.23 -8.05 -2.10
CA THR A 146 1.17 -7.63 -2.26
C THR A 146 1.97 -7.82 -0.96
N ARG A 147 1.42 -7.53 0.21
CA ARG A 147 2.11 -7.72 1.51
C ARG A 147 2.41 -9.17 1.84
N TYR A 148 1.47 -10.07 1.56
CA TYR A 148 1.70 -11.51 1.76
C TYR A 148 2.71 -12.05 0.74
N LEU A 149 2.61 -11.62 -0.51
CA LEU A 149 3.55 -12.02 -1.56
C LEU A 149 4.97 -11.51 -1.30
N SER A 150 5.12 -10.22 -0.96
CA SER A 150 6.41 -9.60 -0.65
C SER A 150 7.07 -10.31 0.52
N ASN A 151 6.31 -10.62 1.57
CA ASN A 151 6.77 -11.40 2.71
C ASN A 151 7.27 -12.78 2.30
N ASP A 152 6.42 -13.58 1.66
CA ASP A 152 6.72 -14.99 1.40
C ASP A 152 7.96 -15.10 0.52
N VAL A 153 8.05 -14.28 -0.53
CA VAL A 153 9.21 -14.27 -1.43
C VAL A 153 10.46 -13.75 -0.71
N CYS A 154 10.37 -12.73 0.15
CA CYS A 154 11.51 -12.31 0.98
C CYS A 154 12.00 -13.43 1.92
N VAL A 155 11.09 -14.27 2.43
CA VAL A 155 11.51 -15.44 3.23
C VAL A 155 12.26 -16.45 2.35
N PHE A 156 11.74 -16.77 1.16
CA PHE A 156 12.37 -17.73 0.24
C PHE A 156 13.75 -17.25 -0.22
N GLU A 157 13.86 -15.98 -0.62
CA GLU A 157 15.10 -15.35 -1.11
C GLU A 157 16.03 -14.89 0.02
N ARG A 158 15.62 -15.08 1.29
CA ARG A 158 16.36 -14.65 2.48
C ARG A 158 16.75 -13.18 2.43
N LYS A 159 15.80 -12.31 2.04
CA LYS A 159 15.94 -10.85 2.03
C LYS A 159 15.15 -10.25 3.18
N PRO A 160 15.66 -9.21 3.88
CA PRO A 160 14.86 -8.49 4.86
C PRO A 160 13.74 -7.71 4.16
N ASN A 161 12.52 -7.76 4.71
CA ASN A 161 11.39 -6.96 4.28
C ASN A 161 11.08 -5.88 5.34
N VAL A 162 11.32 -4.62 5.00
CA VAL A 162 11.03 -3.46 5.83
C VAL A 162 9.58 -3.05 5.59
N TYR A 163 8.71 -3.50 6.47
CA TYR A 163 7.26 -3.38 6.35
C TYR A 163 6.75 -2.04 6.86
N GLY A 164 5.80 -1.47 6.13
CA GLY A 164 5.00 -0.32 6.56
C GLY A 164 3.53 -0.53 6.27
N SER A 165 2.66 -0.05 7.16
CA SER A 165 1.24 0.07 6.87
C SER A 165 0.62 1.26 7.59
N VAL A 166 -0.50 1.72 7.04
CA VAL A 166 -1.26 2.85 7.57
C VAL A 166 -2.75 2.57 7.40
N PHE A 167 -3.54 3.07 8.34
CA PHE A 167 -5.00 3.01 8.31
C PHE A 167 -5.55 4.20 9.09
N ARG A 168 -6.26 5.11 8.42
CA ARG A 168 -6.82 6.34 9.03
C ARG A 168 -5.75 7.18 9.74
N PHE A 169 -5.65 7.03 11.07
CA PHE A 169 -4.74 7.74 11.98
C PHE A 169 -3.68 6.83 12.61
N GLU A 170 -3.66 5.54 12.26
CA GLU A 170 -2.76 4.54 12.82
C GLU A 170 -1.76 4.06 11.78
N GLY A 171 -0.50 3.95 12.19
CA GLY A 171 0.59 3.45 11.34
C GLY A 171 1.39 2.37 12.06
N GLN A 172 1.97 1.45 11.29
CA GLN A 172 2.78 0.37 11.83
C GLN A 172 4.02 0.15 10.97
N THR A 173 5.13 -0.23 11.60
CA THR A 173 6.34 -0.66 10.90
C THR A 173 7.13 -1.69 11.70
N THR A 174 7.79 -2.60 10.98
CA THR A 174 8.69 -3.61 11.54
C THR A 174 9.65 -4.09 10.44
N VAL A 175 10.63 -4.92 10.82
CA VAL A 175 11.50 -5.61 9.86
C VAL A 175 11.24 -7.11 9.95
N PHE A 176 10.69 -7.68 8.88
CA PHE A 176 10.54 -9.12 8.74
C PHE A 176 11.80 -9.71 8.13
N ALA A 177 12.52 -10.49 8.92
CA ALA A 177 13.75 -11.14 8.47
C ALA A 177 13.99 -12.47 9.22
N PRO A 178 13.27 -13.55 8.89
CA PRO A 178 13.43 -14.83 9.59
C PRO A 178 14.83 -15.41 9.54
N HIS A 179 15.54 -15.21 8.42
CA HIS A 179 16.92 -15.62 8.25
C HIS A 179 17.91 -14.87 9.17
N LEU A 180 17.46 -13.77 9.81
CA LEU A 180 18.19 -13.01 10.83
C LEU A 180 17.67 -13.27 12.26
N GLY A 181 16.82 -14.30 12.43
CA GLY A 181 16.24 -14.68 13.72
C GLY A 181 14.90 -14.02 14.06
N GLY A 182 14.32 -13.24 13.14
CA GLY A 182 13.03 -12.57 13.33
C GLY A 182 11.79 -13.41 12.96
N PRO A 183 10.59 -12.84 13.17
CA PRO A 183 9.35 -13.35 12.59
C PRO A 183 9.23 -12.97 11.09
N CYS A 184 8.28 -13.58 10.39
CA CYS A 184 7.78 -13.10 9.09
C CYS A 184 6.39 -12.46 9.26
N TYR A 185 5.86 -11.84 8.21
CA TYR A 185 4.52 -11.23 8.21
C TYR A 185 3.43 -12.24 8.63
N ARG A 186 3.55 -13.50 8.18
CA ARG A 186 2.61 -14.57 8.56
C ARG A 186 2.69 -15.00 10.03
N CYS A 187 3.78 -14.70 10.74
CA CYS A 187 3.79 -14.87 12.20
C CYS A 187 2.92 -13.83 12.91
N LEU A 188 2.70 -12.67 12.29
CA LEU A 188 1.82 -11.61 12.79
C LEU A 188 0.38 -11.81 12.30
N PHE A 189 0.21 -12.10 11.02
CA PHE A 189 -1.09 -12.34 10.38
C PHE A 189 -1.04 -13.67 9.60
N PRO A 190 -1.44 -14.81 10.21
CA PRO A 190 -1.27 -16.13 9.61
C PRO A 190 -1.94 -16.30 8.25
N GLU A 191 -3.16 -15.78 8.13
CA GLU A 191 -4.02 -15.94 6.95
C GLU A 191 -4.49 -14.57 6.43
N PRO A 192 -4.53 -14.38 5.09
CA PRO A 192 -5.05 -13.17 4.51
C PRO A 192 -6.52 -12.97 4.90
N PRO A 193 -6.96 -11.73 5.14
CA PRO A 193 -8.37 -11.46 5.36
C PRO A 193 -9.17 -11.80 4.09
N PRO A 194 -10.45 -12.18 4.21
CA PRO A 194 -11.32 -12.39 3.06
C PRO A 194 -11.32 -11.16 2.12
N PRO A 195 -11.47 -11.35 0.79
CA PRO A 195 -11.62 -10.26 -0.15
C PRO A 195 -12.75 -9.31 0.30
N ASP A 196 -12.55 -8.01 0.07
CA ASP A 196 -13.49 -6.94 0.43
C ASP A 196 -13.76 -6.74 1.93
N SER A 197 -13.16 -7.53 2.83
CA SER A 197 -13.45 -7.42 4.27
C SER A 197 -12.73 -6.26 4.97
N VAL A 198 -11.66 -5.73 4.37
CA VAL A 198 -10.87 -4.63 4.94
C VAL A 198 -10.62 -3.55 3.87
N PRO A 199 -11.02 -2.30 4.11
CA PRO A 199 -10.84 -1.23 3.14
C PRO A 199 -9.37 -0.79 3.01
N ASN A 200 -8.95 -0.43 1.80
CA ASN A 200 -7.64 0.15 1.53
C ASN A 200 -7.60 1.67 1.85
N CYS A 201 -6.43 2.30 1.69
CA CYS A 201 -6.24 3.73 1.98
C CYS A 201 -7.21 4.65 1.22
N ALA A 202 -7.49 4.34 -0.04
CA ALA A 202 -8.41 5.12 -0.87
C ALA A 202 -9.87 4.98 -0.37
N GLN A 203 -10.23 3.82 0.19
CA GLN A 203 -11.57 3.55 0.68
C GLN A 203 -11.80 4.04 2.13
N ALA A 204 -10.80 3.89 3.00
CA ALA A 204 -10.91 4.21 4.42
C ALA A 204 -10.57 5.68 4.75
N GLY A 205 -9.88 6.37 3.83
CA GLY A 205 -9.20 7.62 4.10
C GLY A 205 -7.92 7.41 4.92
N VAL A 206 -6.94 8.29 4.69
CA VAL A 206 -5.68 8.29 5.45
C VAL A 206 -5.20 9.72 5.66
N LEU A 207 -4.79 10.05 6.87
CA LEU A 207 -4.18 11.34 7.19
C LEU A 207 -2.86 11.47 6.40
N GLY A 208 -2.75 12.43 5.49
CA GLY A 208 -1.65 12.49 4.50
C GLY A 208 -0.22 12.45 5.06
N VAL A 209 -0.01 13.01 6.26
CA VAL A 209 1.31 12.99 6.93
C VAL A 209 1.70 11.61 7.49
N LEU A 210 0.72 10.73 7.74
CA LEU A 210 0.93 9.44 8.39
C LEU A 210 1.77 8.47 7.53
N PRO A 211 1.48 8.26 6.23
CA PRO A 211 2.39 7.55 5.33
C PRO A 211 3.79 8.18 5.29
N GLY A 212 3.87 9.52 5.37
CA GLY A 212 5.12 10.28 5.52
C GLY A 212 5.97 9.78 6.69
N ILE A 213 5.38 9.72 7.88
CA ILE A 213 6.05 9.29 9.13
C ILE A 213 6.49 7.83 9.02
N ILE A 214 5.58 6.93 8.61
CA ILE A 214 5.88 5.50 8.53
C ILE A 214 6.94 5.20 7.46
N GLY A 215 6.86 5.83 6.29
CA GLY A 215 7.87 5.64 5.24
C GLY A 215 9.25 6.20 5.62
N MET A 216 9.33 7.29 6.40
CA MET A 216 10.60 7.74 6.99
C MET A 216 11.17 6.72 7.98
N LEU A 217 10.30 6.08 8.79
CA LEU A 217 10.73 5.00 9.68
C LEU A 217 11.22 3.78 8.89
N GLN A 218 10.59 3.45 7.76
CA GLN A 218 11.09 2.40 6.85
C GLN A 218 12.48 2.76 6.30
N ALA A 219 12.71 4.02 5.91
CA ALA A 219 14.05 4.46 5.49
C ALA A 219 15.09 4.34 6.61
N ILE A 220 14.74 4.71 7.84
CA ILE A 220 15.62 4.56 9.01
C ILE A 220 15.99 3.09 9.23
N GLU A 221 15.02 2.17 9.21
CA GLU A 221 15.28 0.73 9.38
C GLU A 221 16.16 0.18 8.25
N THR A 222 15.90 0.60 7.02
CA THR A 222 16.69 0.22 5.83
C THR A 222 18.14 0.67 5.96
N ILE A 223 18.38 1.93 6.35
CA ILE A 223 19.73 2.48 6.57
C ILE A 223 20.43 1.72 7.71
N LYS A 224 19.74 1.44 8.82
CA LYS A 224 20.32 0.66 9.94
C LYS A 224 20.78 -0.73 9.50
N LEU A 225 19.97 -1.42 8.69
CA LEU A 225 20.31 -2.75 8.15
C LEU A 225 21.55 -2.66 7.24
N ILE A 226 21.55 -1.71 6.30
CA ILE A 226 22.63 -1.52 5.31
C ILE A 226 23.93 -1.12 5.99
N VAL A 227 23.92 -0.16 6.90
CA VAL A 227 25.13 0.31 7.58
C VAL A 227 25.59 -0.70 8.64
N GLY A 228 24.66 -1.43 9.26
CA GLY A 228 24.94 -2.40 10.31
C GLY A 228 24.95 -1.79 11.71
N ILE A 229 24.10 -0.79 11.96
CA ILE A 229 24.09 0.03 13.17
C ILE A 229 22.77 -0.06 13.95
N GLY A 230 22.84 0.30 15.22
CA GLY A 230 21.70 0.37 16.12
C GLY A 230 20.97 -0.97 16.27
N GLU A 231 19.69 -0.87 16.58
CA GLU A 231 18.82 -2.02 16.80
C GLU A 231 17.65 -1.96 15.83
N PRO A 232 17.70 -2.72 14.73
CA PRO A 232 16.57 -2.83 13.82
C PRO A 232 15.30 -3.34 14.52
N LEU A 233 14.13 -3.07 13.94
CA LEU A 233 12.82 -3.52 14.43
C LEU A 233 12.55 -5.02 14.17
N VAL A 234 13.60 -5.84 14.03
CA VAL A 234 13.45 -7.29 13.89
C VAL A 234 12.88 -7.86 15.19
N GLY A 235 11.71 -8.50 15.11
CA GLY A 235 11.00 -9.03 16.29
C GLY A 235 10.26 -7.98 17.12
N ARG A 236 10.11 -6.75 16.61
CA ARG A 236 9.45 -5.64 17.31
C ARG A 236 8.56 -4.89 16.34
N LEU A 237 7.28 -4.74 16.68
CA LEU A 237 6.32 -3.98 15.90
C LEU A 237 6.18 -2.59 16.52
N LEU A 238 6.55 -1.56 15.77
CA LEU A 238 6.32 -0.17 16.17
C LEU A 238 4.93 0.25 15.67
N HIS A 239 4.06 0.63 16.59
CA HIS A 239 2.76 1.20 16.32
C HIS A 239 2.76 2.70 16.62
N PHE A 240 2.21 3.50 15.72
CA PHE A 240 2.06 4.94 15.86
C PHE A 240 0.59 5.33 15.79
N ASP A 241 0.10 6.00 16.83
CA ASP A 241 -1.23 6.60 16.91
C ASP A 241 -1.07 8.12 16.73
N ALA A 242 -1.55 8.64 15.59
CA ALA A 242 -1.40 10.05 15.24
C ALA A 242 -2.32 10.98 16.03
N LEU A 243 -3.46 10.50 16.53
CA LEU A 243 -4.39 11.33 17.32
C LEU A 243 -3.79 11.69 18.67
N SER A 244 -3.07 10.76 19.29
CA SER A 244 -2.37 10.98 20.56
C SER A 244 -0.88 11.24 20.42
N VAL A 245 -0.34 11.22 19.19
CA VAL A 245 1.09 11.31 18.86
C VAL A 245 1.92 10.36 19.72
N ARG A 246 1.51 9.09 19.74
CA ARG A 246 2.09 8.08 20.65
C ARG A 246 2.66 6.91 19.88
N PHE A 247 3.92 6.60 20.20
CA PHE A 247 4.59 5.38 19.76
C PHE A 247 4.44 4.28 20.81
N ARG A 248 4.13 3.07 20.37
CA ARG A 248 4.11 1.85 21.19
C ARG A 248 4.91 0.77 20.49
N GLU A 249 5.81 0.14 21.22
CA GLU A 249 6.57 -1.00 20.72
C GLU A 249 5.96 -2.29 21.29
N LEU A 250 5.70 -3.26 20.40
CA LEU A 250 5.14 -4.56 20.74
C LEU A 250 6.15 -5.65 20.38
N ASN A 251 6.37 -6.61 21.27
CA ASN A 251 7.23 -7.74 20.99
C ASN A 251 6.53 -8.71 20.03
N LEU A 252 7.16 -8.99 18.90
CA LEU A 252 6.67 -9.93 17.90
C LEU A 252 7.53 -11.20 17.89
N ARG A 253 6.90 -12.34 18.16
CA ARG A 253 7.58 -13.63 18.22
C ARG A 253 7.40 -14.40 16.92
N ARG A 254 8.43 -15.14 16.52
CA ARG A 254 8.31 -16.14 15.46
C ARG A 254 7.38 -17.25 15.92
N ASP A 255 6.44 -17.62 15.07
CA ASP A 255 5.55 -18.76 15.28
C ASP A 255 6.25 -20.05 14.76
N PRO A 256 6.50 -21.05 15.62
CA PRO A 256 7.06 -22.33 15.20
C PRO A 256 6.19 -23.08 14.17
N GLN A 257 4.88 -22.81 14.15
CA GLN A 257 3.91 -23.41 13.23
C GLN A 257 3.64 -22.57 11.99
N CYS A 258 4.37 -21.46 11.79
CA CYS A 258 4.18 -20.59 10.64
C CYS A 258 4.32 -21.38 9.32
N PRO A 259 3.36 -21.27 8.37
CA PRO A 259 3.37 -22.07 7.15
C PRO A 259 4.51 -21.70 6.17
N VAL A 260 5.23 -20.61 6.43
CA VAL A 260 6.33 -20.13 5.57
C VAL A 260 7.68 -20.20 6.26
N CYS A 261 7.78 -19.73 7.51
CA CYS A 261 9.05 -19.69 8.24
C CYS A 261 9.06 -20.56 9.51
N GLY A 262 8.07 -21.44 9.71
CA GLY A 262 8.03 -22.36 10.85
C GLY A 262 9.06 -23.49 10.76
N GLU A 263 8.98 -24.45 11.67
CA GLU A 263 9.83 -25.65 11.68
C GLU A 263 9.44 -26.65 10.57
N ASN A 264 8.14 -26.68 10.22
CA ASN A 264 7.58 -27.53 9.18
C ASN A 264 6.75 -26.65 8.21
N PRO A 265 7.40 -25.85 7.34
CA PRO A 265 6.70 -25.00 6.39
C PRO A 265 5.85 -25.82 5.41
N THR A 266 4.76 -25.23 4.93
CA THR A 266 3.83 -25.82 3.96
C THR A 266 3.70 -25.01 2.67
N ILE A 267 4.19 -23.76 2.68
CA ILE A 267 4.21 -22.85 1.53
C ILE A 267 5.67 -22.66 1.12
N PHE A 268 5.98 -23.02 -0.13
CA PHE A 268 7.36 -23.06 -0.67
C PHE A 268 7.55 -22.27 -1.96
N ALA A 269 6.48 -21.67 -2.49
CA ALA A 269 6.49 -20.96 -3.76
C ALA A 269 5.55 -19.75 -3.67
N PRO A 270 5.76 -18.72 -4.51
CA PRO A 270 4.83 -17.61 -4.64
C PRO A 270 3.43 -18.13 -4.97
N ILE A 271 2.44 -17.69 -4.20
CA ILE A 271 1.03 -17.99 -4.45
C ILE A 271 0.43 -16.76 -5.14
N ASP A 272 -0.44 -16.97 -6.13
CA ASP A 272 -1.30 -15.89 -6.61
C ASP A 272 -2.41 -15.63 -5.59
N TYR A 273 -2.23 -14.57 -4.80
CA TYR A 273 -3.13 -14.22 -3.71
C TYR A 273 -4.50 -13.74 -4.18
N ASP A 274 -4.61 -13.17 -5.39
CA ASP A 274 -5.92 -12.81 -5.94
C ASP A 274 -6.73 -14.10 -6.21
N GLN A 275 -6.06 -15.17 -6.63
CA GLN A 275 -6.67 -16.50 -6.81
C GLN A 275 -6.89 -17.24 -5.48
N PHE A 276 -5.94 -17.15 -4.54
CA PHE A 276 -5.95 -17.89 -3.26
C PHE A 276 -6.89 -17.29 -2.21
N CYS A 277 -7.00 -15.96 -2.12
CA CYS A 277 -7.97 -15.28 -1.24
C CYS A 277 -9.41 -15.53 -1.67
N GLY A 278 -9.64 -16.26 -2.76
CA GLY A 278 -10.97 -16.63 -3.19
C GLY A 278 -11.54 -15.63 -4.17
N ALA A 279 -10.91 -15.55 -5.34
CA ALA A 279 -11.67 -15.68 -6.58
C ALA A 279 -12.38 -17.06 -6.65
N ARG A 280 -13.09 -17.47 -5.59
CA ARG A 280 -14.21 -18.39 -5.72
C ARG A 280 -15.24 -17.58 -6.46
N ALA A 281 -15.25 -17.75 -7.78
CA ALA A 281 -16.23 -17.24 -8.74
C ALA A 281 -17.18 -16.23 -8.11
N ASP A 282 -16.88 -14.94 -8.32
CA ASP A 282 -17.85 -13.87 -8.19
C ASP A 282 -19.21 -14.45 -8.58
N GLN A 283 -20.14 -14.55 -7.62
CA GLN A 283 -21.51 -14.38 -8.03
C GLN A 283 -21.57 -12.93 -8.48
N ALA A 284 -21.36 -12.74 -9.79
CA ALA A 284 -21.31 -11.44 -10.42
C ALA A 284 -22.49 -10.63 -9.88
N VAL A 285 -22.15 -9.57 -9.16
CA VAL A 285 -23.17 -8.69 -8.60
C VAL A 285 -23.80 -7.98 -9.80
N PRO A 286 -25.12 -8.03 -9.96
CA PRO A 286 -25.78 -7.40 -11.10
C PRO A 286 -25.51 -5.91 -11.02
N THR A 287 -25.08 -5.35 -12.13
CA THR A 287 -24.65 -3.96 -12.23
C THR A 287 -25.61 -3.16 -13.10
N ILE A 288 -25.60 -1.84 -12.91
CA ILE A 288 -26.34 -0.89 -13.74
C ILE A 288 -25.43 0.31 -14.03
N SER A 289 -25.43 0.77 -15.29
CA SER A 289 -24.60 1.89 -15.70
C SER A 289 -25.13 3.23 -15.16
N VAL A 290 -24.24 4.21 -14.99
CA VAL A 290 -24.64 5.58 -14.60
C VAL A 290 -25.61 6.21 -15.61
N HIS A 291 -25.48 5.88 -16.90
CA HIS A 291 -26.39 6.36 -17.95
C HIS A 291 -27.80 5.76 -17.85
N ASP A 292 -27.92 4.48 -17.50
CA ASP A 292 -29.23 3.86 -17.30
C ASP A 292 -29.93 4.43 -16.08
N VAL A 293 -29.21 4.66 -14.99
CA VAL A 293 -29.76 5.32 -13.81
C VAL A 293 -30.21 6.74 -14.12
N LYS A 294 -29.39 7.53 -14.83
CA LYS A 294 -29.77 8.88 -15.25
C LYS A 294 -31.03 8.86 -16.12
N ARG A 295 -31.12 7.94 -17.08
CA ARG A 295 -32.32 7.77 -17.93
C ARG A 295 -33.57 7.50 -17.09
N LYS A 296 -33.46 6.62 -16.08
CA LYS A 296 -34.56 6.31 -15.16
C LYS A 296 -34.98 7.52 -14.33
N MET A 297 -34.01 8.31 -13.85
CA MET A 297 -34.27 9.57 -13.13
C MET A 297 -34.99 10.58 -14.02
N ASP A 298 -34.52 10.76 -15.26
CA ASP A 298 -35.12 11.69 -16.22
C ASP A 298 -36.53 11.27 -16.64
N ALA A 299 -36.77 9.96 -16.77
CA ALA A 299 -38.08 9.39 -17.04
C ALA A 299 -39.00 9.34 -15.81
N ARG A 300 -38.50 9.71 -14.62
CA ARG A 300 -39.20 9.61 -13.32
C ARG A 300 -39.74 8.19 -13.05
N GLU A 301 -38.99 7.18 -13.46
CA GLU A 301 -39.30 5.79 -13.13
C GLU A 301 -39.19 5.56 -11.61
N ALA A 302 -40.01 4.66 -11.07
CA ALA A 302 -39.98 4.32 -9.65
C ALA A 302 -38.81 3.36 -9.35
N PHE A 303 -37.79 3.85 -8.65
CA PHE A 303 -36.71 3.05 -8.08
C PHE A 303 -36.13 3.76 -6.84
N GLN A 304 -35.33 3.04 -6.05
CA GLN A 304 -34.59 3.59 -4.92
C GLN A 304 -33.10 3.68 -5.27
N LEU A 305 -32.50 4.85 -5.07
CA LEU A 305 -31.06 5.02 -5.12
C LEU A 305 -30.55 5.07 -3.68
N ILE A 306 -29.68 4.14 -3.30
CA ILE A 306 -29.15 4.00 -1.94
C ILE A 306 -27.66 4.32 -1.96
N ASP A 307 -27.26 5.26 -1.12
CA ASP A 307 -25.87 5.62 -0.89
C ASP A 307 -25.37 4.87 0.35
N VAL A 308 -24.38 3.99 0.17
CA VAL A 308 -23.78 3.21 1.28
C VAL A 308 -22.46 3.78 1.80
N ARG A 309 -22.14 5.03 1.43
CA ARG A 309 -21.02 5.77 2.01
C ARG A 309 -21.33 6.22 3.42
N GLU A 310 -20.32 6.77 4.09
CA GLU A 310 -20.48 7.35 5.43
C GLU A 310 -21.13 8.74 5.35
N THR A 311 -21.74 9.21 6.45
CA THR A 311 -22.42 10.51 6.53
C THR A 311 -21.52 11.67 6.09
N PHE A 312 -20.25 11.67 6.49
CA PHE A 312 -19.30 12.72 6.12
C PHE A 312 -18.97 12.72 4.62
N GLU A 313 -18.99 11.57 3.95
CA GLU A 313 -18.79 11.49 2.49
C GLU A 313 -20.01 12.02 1.73
N TYR A 314 -21.21 11.75 2.26
CA TYR A 314 -22.48 12.24 1.73
C TYR A 314 -22.64 13.76 1.86
N GLU A 315 -22.03 14.35 2.90
CA GLU A 315 -21.96 15.80 3.09
C GLU A 315 -21.04 16.49 2.07
N ILE A 316 -19.99 15.81 1.59
CA ILE A 316 -19.04 16.35 0.59
C ILE A 316 -19.69 16.39 -0.80
N ALA A 317 -20.31 15.28 -1.22
CA ALA A 317 -20.92 15.14 -2.54
C ALA A 317 -22.06 14.13 -2.45
N ARG A 318 -23.13 14.29 -3.24
CA ARG A 318 -24.25 13.35 -3.31
C ARG A 318 -24.91 13.36 -4.69
N ILE A 319 -25.50 12.23 -5.06
CA ILE A 319 -26.41 12.15 -6.22
C ILE A 319 -27.80 12.54 -5.73
N ASP A 320 -28.44 13.49 -6.39
CA ASP A 320 -29.78 13.93 -6.01
C ASP A 320 -30.78 12.77 -6.03
N GLY A 321 -31.59 12.66 -4.97
CA GLY A 321 -32.55 11.57 -4.79
C GLY A 321 -31.97 10.29 -4.16
N ALA A 322 -30.66 10.24 -3.88
CA ALA A 322 -30.08 9.13 -3.12
C ALA A 322 -30.48 9.17 -1.63
N LYS A 323 -30.84 8.02 -1.07
CA LYS A 323 -31.07 7.83 0.37
C LYS A 323 -29.80 7.25 1.01
N LEU A 324 -29.25 7.96 2.00
CA LEU A 324 -28.08 7.51 2.76
C LEU A 324 -28.44 6.37 3.73
N ILE A 325 -27.78 5.23 3.56
CA ILE A 325 -27.76 4.11 4.51
C ILE A 325 -26.33 3.53 4.51
N PRO A 326 -25.45 3.93 5.44
CA PRO A 326 -24.07 3.47 5.45
C PRO A 326 -23.95 1.94 5.41
N LEU A 327 -22.90 1.44 4.76
CA LEU A 327 -22.69 -0.01 4.58
C LEU A 327 -22.77 -0.78 5.91
N GLY A 328 -22.25 -0.23 7.01
CA GLY A 328 -22.31 -0.86 8.33
C GLY A 328 -23.73 -1.00 8.89
N GLU A 329 -24.66 -0.15 8.45
CA GLU A 329 -26.06 -0.15 8.91
C GLU A 329 -27.01 -0.86 7.95
N ILE A 330 -26.58 -1.15 6.71
CA ILE A 330 -27.45 -1.69 5.65
C ILE A 330 -28.12 -3.00 6.04
N ALA A 331 -27.43 -3.82 6.84
CA ALA A 331 -27.91 -5.11 7.31
C ALA A 331 -29.09 -4.98 8.29
N ASP A 332 -29.02 -3.99 9.18
CA ASP A 332 -30.00 -3.76 10.24
C ASP A 332 -31.16 -2.87 9.75
N ARG A 333 -30.86 -1.98 8.79
CA ARG A 333 -31.82 -1.06 8.17
C ARG A 333 -32.42 -1.59 6.87
N ALA A 334 -32.19 -2.87 6.57
CA ALA A 334 -32.70 -3.52 5.35
C ALA A 334 -34.23 -3.44 5.25
N ASP A 335 -34.94 -3.47 6.37
CA ASP A 335 -36.42 -3.39 6.39
C ASP A 335 -36.97 -2.02 6.00
N GLU A 336 -36.13 -0.98 5.93
CA GLU A 336 -36.52 0.31 5.36
C GLU A 336 -36.59 0.31 3.83
N LEU A 337 -36.09 -0.75 3.18
CA LEU A 337 -35.97 -0.83 1.74
C LEU A 337 -37.17 -1.58 1.12
N PRO A 338 -37.78 -1.04 0.04
CA PRO A 338 -38.90 -1.69 -0.62
C PRO A 338 -38.43 -2.92 -1.41
N ARG A 339 -38.83 -4.12 -0.97
CA ARG A 339 -38.43 -5.41 -1.57
C ARG A 339 -38.87 -5.59 -3.04
N GLU A 340 -39.99 -4.98 -3.41
CA GLU A 340 -40.61 -5.12 -4.74
C GLU A 340 -40.09 -4.10 -5.77
N GLN A 341 -39.38 -3.05 -5.33
CA GLN A 341 -38.86 -2.02 -6.22
C GLN A 341 -37.43 -2.32 -6.67
N LEU A 342 -37.03 -1.71 -7.80
CA LEU A 342 -35.64 -1.66 -8.19
C LEU A 342 -34.85 -0.85 -7.16
N ILE A 343 -33.79 -1.43 -6.61
CA ILE A 343 -32.83 -0.78 -5.72
C ILE A 343 -31.51 -0.68 -6.45
N VAL A 344 -30.99 0.52 -6.59
CA VAL A 344 -29.64 0.78 -7.08
C VAL A 344 -28.81 1.25 -5.90
N VAL A 345 -27.72 0.54 -5.61
CA VAL A 345 -26.80 0.87 -4.52
C VAL A 345 -25.53 1.43 -5.10
N HIS A 346 -25.07 2.56 -4.59
CA HIS A 346 -23.80 3.16 -4.97
C HIS A 346 -22.95 3.48 -3.75
N CYS A 347 -21.65 3.50 -3.96
CA CYS A 347 -20.69 4.04 -3.01
C CYS A 347 -19.77 5.04 -3.74
N HIS A 348 -18.55 5.24 -3.25
CA HIS A 348 -17.54 6.05 -3.93
C HIS A 348 -17.19 5.50 -5.33
N SER A 349 -16.68 4.26 -5.41
CA SER A 349 -16.15 3.65 -6.65
C SER A 349 -16.80 2.33 -7.11
N GLY A 350 -17.89 1.90 -6.47
CA GLY A 350 -18.61 0.66 -6.79
C GLY A 350 -18.25 -0.59 -5.95
N GLN A 351 -17.22 -0.53 -5.11
CA GLN A 351 -16.76 -1.68 -4.31
C GLN A 351 -17.61 -1.95 -3.07
N ARG A 352 -17.80 -0.95 -2.20
CA ARG A 352 -18.66 -1.08 -0.99
C ARG A 352 -20.12 -1.37 -1.36
N SER A 353 -20.60 -0.78 -2.46
CA SER A 353 -21.95 -1.05 -2.95
C SER A 353 -22.11 -2.47 -3.48
N ALA A 354 -21.10 -3.07 -4.11
CA ALA A 354 -21.15 -4.50 -4.46
C ALA A 354 -21.34 -5.39 -3.23
N GLN A 355 -20.65 -5.10 -2.13
CA GLN A 355 -20.83 -5.80 -0.85
C GLN A 355 -22.25 -5.60 -0.28
N ALA A 356 -22.76 -4.37 -0.29
CA ALA A 356 -24.13 -4.09 0.13
C ALA A 356 -25.16 -4.87 -0.70
N VAL A 357 -24.99 -4.95 -2.02
CA VAL A 357 -25.86 -5.75 -2.89
C VAL A 357 -25.81 -7.23 -2.49
N ARG A 358 -24.62 -7.81 -2.27
CA ARG A 358 -24.50 -9.21 -1.82
C ARG A 358 -25.27 -9.45 -0.51
N LEU A 359 -25.12 -8.56 0.48
CA LEU A 359 -25.81 -8.64 1.77
C LEU A 359 -27.34 -8.55 1.62
N LEU A 360 -27.83 -7.65 0.76
CA LEU A 360 -29.25 -7.50 0.47
C LEU A 360 -29.80 -8.74 -0.26
N ARG A 361 -29.08 -9.28 -1.25
CA ARG A 361 -29.51 -10.51 -1.95
C ARG A 361 -29.61 -11.71 -1.02
N GLN A 362 -28.68 -11.86 -0.09
CA GLN A 362 -28.74 -12.91 0.95
C GLN A 362 -29.97 -12.77 1.87
N ARG A 363 -30.52 -11.56 2.01
CA ARG A 363 -31.76 -11.27 2.74
C ARG A 363 -33.02 -11.32 1.88
N GLY A 364 -32.92 -11.82 0.65
CA GLY A 364 -34.05 -12.05 -0.25
C GLY A 364 -34.43 -10.85 -1.12
N PHE A 365 -33.58 -9.83 -1.25
CA PHE A 365 -33.80 -8.76 -2.23
C PHE A 365 -33.44 -9.26 -3.64
N ALA A 366 -34.42 -9.31 -4.54
CA ALA A 366 -34.23 -9.83 -5.90
C ALA A 366 -33.73 -8.76 -6.88
N ASN A 367 -34.27 -7.54 -6.78
CA ASN A 367 -34.06 -6.44 -7.74
C ASN A 367 -33.07 -5.39 -7.21
N VAL A 368 -31.88 -5.81 -6.81
CA VAL A 368 -30.84 -4.93 -6.26
C VAL A 368 -29.59 -4.95 -7.14
N TYR A 369 -29.12 -3.76 -7.54
CA TYR A 369 -28.05 -3.57 -8.52
C TYR A 369 -26.96 -2.65 -7.98
N ASN A 370 -25.72 -2.92 -8.34
CA ASN A 370 -24.56 -2.07 -8.05
C ASN A 370 -24.41 -0.99 -9.13
N LEU A 371 -24.26 0.29 -8.75
CA LEU A 371 -23.94 1.36 -9.69
C LEU A 371 -22.49 1.24 -10.15
N GLU A 372 -22.27 1.04 -11.44
CA GLU A 372 -20.93 0.88 -12.02
C GLU A 372 -20.10 2.15 -11.82
N GLY A 373 -18.90 2.00 -11.24
CA GLY A 373 -17.98 3.10 -10.97
C GLY A 373 -18.44 4.09 -9.89
N GLY A 374 -19.57 3.85 -9.22
CA GLY A 374 -20.05 4.66 -8.09
C GLY A 374 -20.32 6.13 -8.43
N ILE A 375 -20.14 7.01 -7.45
CA ILE A 375 -20.35 8.46 -7.63
C ILE A 375 -19.24 9.10 -8.48
N ASP A 376 -18.05 8.50 -8.56
CA ASP A 376 -16.98 8.99 -9.42
C ASP A 376 -17.36 8.91 -10.89
N ALA A 377 -17.88 7.76 -11.34
CA ALA A 377 -18.37 7.62 -12.70
C ALA A 377 -19.57 8.52 -12.99
N TRP A 378 -20.41 8.78 -11.98
CA TRP A 378 -21.51 9.74 -12.12
C TRP A 378 -20.98 11.17 -12.36
N SER A 379 -19.98 11.59 -11.59
CA SER A 379 -19.33 12.89 -11.78
C SER A 379 -18.68 13.02 -13.16
N ASP A 380 -17.96 11.99 -13.60
CA ASP A 380 -17.25 12.01 -14.89
C ASP A 380 -18.19 12.01 -16.10
N GLN A 381 -19.30 11.27 -16.04
CA GLN A 381 -20.09 10.92 -17.23
C GLN A 381 -21.48 11.54 -17.26
N ILE A 382 -22.02 11.95 -16.11
CA ILE A 382 -23.41 12.43 -15.99
C ILE A 382 -23.48 13.88 -15.53
N ASP A 383 -22.83 14.20 -14.42
CA ASP A 383 -22.94 15.52 -13.78
C ASP A 383 -21.61 15.95 -13.16
N SER A 384 -20.82 16.69 -13.93
CA SER A 384 -19.52 17.22 -13.50
C SER A 384 -19.62 18.29 -12.40
N SER A 385 -20.83 18.73 -12.03
CA SER A 385 -21.02 19.60 -10.87
C SER A 385 -20.96 18.83 -9.54
N VAL A 386 -21.15 17.50 -9.56
CA VAL A 386 -20.92 16.63 -8.40
C VAL A 386 -19.42 16.52 -8.16
N PRO A 387 -18.88 17.00 -7.02
CA PRO A 387 -17.44 16.97 -6.78
C PRO A 387 -16.91 15.53 -6.63
N LYS A 388 -15.75 15.26 -7.23
CA LYS A 388 -14.92 14.10 -6.88
C LYS A 388 -14.01 14.47 -5.71
N TYR A 389 -13.73 13.53 -4.81
CA TYR A 389 -13.00 13.80 -3.57
C TYR A 389 -12.03 12.69 -3.20
#